data_AF-A0A087SYI9-F1
#
_entry.id   AF-A0A087SYI9-F1
#
_cell.length_a   1.000
_cell.length_b   1.000
_cell.length_c   1.000
_cell.angle_alpha   90.00
_cell.angle_beta   90.00
_cell.angle_gamma   90.00
#
_symmetry.space_group_name_H-M   'P 1'
#
loop_
_entity.id
_entity.type
_entity.pdbx_description
1 polymer ?
#
loop_
_entity_poly.entity_id
_entity_poly.type
_entity_poly.pdbx_seq_one_letter_code
_entity_poly.pdbx_strand_id
1 'polypeptide(L)' 'MFSHTGEKPHMCEVCNKVFTKKGNLTQHYLIHKTEKPHVCNVCQR' A
#
# COMPACT_ATOMS: atom_id res chain seq x y z
N MET A 1 6.31 16.62 -23.80
CA MET A 1 6.60 15.92 -22.54
C MET A 1 5.27 15.56 -21.89
N PHE A 2 4.70 14.41 -22.26
CA PHE A 2 3.61 13.81 -21.50
C PHE A 2 4.22 12.68 -20.70
N SER A 3 4.41 12.98 -19.42
CA SER A 3 4.45 12.08 -18.28
C SER A 3 4.70 10.62 -18.62
N HIS A 4 5.85 10.10 -18.17
CA HIS A 4 5.91 8.72 -17.70
C HIS A 4 4.72 8.52 -16.76
N THR A 5 3.59 8.01 -17.25
CA THR A 5 2.57 7.37 -16.44
C THR A 5 3.24 6.13 -15.89
N GLY A 6 4.06 6.36 -14.86
CA GLY A 6 4.76 5.35 -14.07
C GLY A 6 3.76 4.59 -13.24
N GLU A 7 2.69 4.10 -13.87
CA GLU A 7 1.84 3.04 -13.38
C GLU A 7 2.70 1.78 -13.39
N LYS A 8 3.64 1.74 -12.45
CA LYS A 8 4.24 0.50 -11.99
C LYS A 8 3.06 -0.39 -11.64
N PRO A 9 2.86 -1.54 -12.32
CA PRO A 9 1.61 -2.28 -12.24
C PRO A 9 1.31 -2.76 -10.82
N HIS A 10 2.33 -2.81 -9.96
CA HIS A 10 2.23 -3.25 -8.58
C HIS A 10 3.00 -2.32 -7.62
N MET A 11 2.61 -1.05 -7.57
CA MET A 11 3.00 -0.13 -6.50
C MET A 11 2.06 -0.30 -5.30
N CYS A 12 2.63 -0.30 -4.09
CA CYS A 12 1.89 -0.24 -2.85
C CYS A 12 1.51 1.21 -2.56
N GLU A 13 0.23 1.53 -2.51
CA GLU A 13 -0.28 2.89 -2.28
C GLU A 13 -0.07 3.37 -0.83
N VAL A 14 0.26 2.46 0.09
CA VAL A 14 0.47 2.79 1.52
C VAL A 14 1.87 3.36 1.77
N CYS A 15 2.90 2.77 1.16
CA CYS A 15 4.29 3.16 1.38
C CYS A 15 5.06 3.46 0.08
N ASN A 16 4.37 3.49 -1.06
CA ASN A 16 4.93 3.72 -2.40
C ASN A 16 6.02 2.71 -2.81
N LYS A 17 6.11 1.55 -2.13
CA LYS A 17 7.01 0.47 -2.54
C LYS A 17 6.54 -0.17 -3.82
N VAL A 18 7.49 -0.67 -4.61
CA VAL A 18 7.22 -1.14 -5.96
C VAL A 18 7.66 -2.58 -6.08
N PHE A 19 6.78 -3.40 -6.64
CA PHE A 19 7.00 -4.82 -6.81
C PHE A 19 6.95 -5.19 -8.29
N THR A 20 7.81 -6.14 -8.69
CA THR A 20 7.84 -6.69 -10.06
C THR A 20 6.72 -7.70 -10.30
N LYS A 21 6.15 -8.29 -9.22
CA LYS A 21 5.12 -9.33 -9.28
C LYS A 21 3.93 -8.96 -8.40
N LYS A 22 2.71 -9.22 -8.88
CA LYS A 22 1.46 -9.05 -8.11
C LYS A 22 1.48 -9.84 -6.79
N GLY A 23 1.99 -11.07 -6.81
CA GLY A 23 2.06 -11.92 -5.59
C GLY A 23 2.89 -11.28 -4.46
N ASN A 24 4.00 -10.64 -4.81
CA ASN A 24 4.84 -9.93 -3.84
C ASN A 24 4.12 -8.70 -3.28
N LEU A 25 3.40 -7.95 -4.13
CA LEU A 25 2.56 -6.84 -3.67
C LEU A 25 1.44 -7.33 -2.75
N THR A 26 0.75 -8.42 -3.10
CA THR A 26 -0.34 -8.98 -2.28
C THR A 26 0.18 -9.41 -0.91
N GLN A 27 1.30 -10.14 -0.85
CA GLN A 27 1.90 -10.54 0.42
C GLN A 27 2.35 -9.32 1.23
N HIS A 28 2.94 -8.33 0.58
CA HIS A 28 3.32 -7.08 1.24
C HIS A 28 2.12 -6.30 1.80
N TYR A 29 0.98 -6.29 1.09
CA TYR A 29 -0.23 -5.61 1.52
C TYR A 29 -0.84 -6.23 2.79
N LEU A 30 -0.55 -7.51 3.06
CA LEU A 30 -0.96 -8.15 4.32
C LEU A 30 -0.24 -7.53 5.52
N ILE A 31 1.01 -7.10 5.37
CA ILE A 31 1.78 -6.43 6.43
C ILE A 31 1.09 -5.12 6.80
N HIS A 32 0.68 -4.31 5.81
CA HIS A 32 -0.07 -3.08 6.06
C HIS A 32 -1.45 -3.31 6.68
N LYS A 33 -2.10 -4.43 6.38
CA LYS A 33 -3.36 -4.81 7.04
C LYS A 33 -3.15 -5.19 8.51
N THR A 34 -2.06 -5.89 8.82
CA THR A 34 -1.70 -6.23 10.21
C THR A 34 -1.14 -5.04 10.98
N GLU A 35 -0.55 -4.07 10.28
CA GLU A 35 -0.07 -2.80 10.83
C GLU A 35 -1.14 -1.70 10.82
N LYS A 36 -2.36 -2.00 10.38
CA LYS A 36 -3.46 -1.04 10.52
C LYS A 36 -3.63 -0.83 12.03
N PRO A 37 -3.40 0.39 12.55
CA PRO A 37 -3.62 0.63 13.96
C PRO A 37 -5.07 0.27 14.23
N HIS A 38 -5.32 -0.42 15.34
CA HIS A 38 -6.63 -0.43 15.96
C HIS A 38 -6.99 1.04 16.20
N VAL A 39 -7.62 1.69 15.22
CA VAL A 39 -8.16 3.03 15.37
C VAL A 39 -9.34 2.85 16.30
N CYS A 40 -9.05 2.97 17.59
CA CYS A 40 -10.06 3.05 18.62
C CYS A 40 -10.69 4.43 18.47
N ASN A 41 -11.78 4.50 17.69
CA ASN A 41 -12.59 5.69 17.52
C ASN A 41 -13.32 6.11 18.82
N VAL A 42 -13.01 5.48 19.96
CA VAL A 42 -13.65 5.73 21.26
C VAL A 42 -13.10 7.00 21.94
N CYS A 43 -11.92 7.50 21.54
CA CYS A 43 -11.28 8.66 22.20
C CYS A 43 -11.48 10.01 21.47
N GLN A 44 -12.45 10.14 20.55
CA GLN A 44 -12.80 11.43 19.93
C GLN A 44 -14.09 12.04 20.53
N ARG A 45 -14.25 11.97 21.85
CA ARG A 45 -15.25 12.75 22.58
C ARG A 45 -14.74 13.20 23.94
#